data_AF-A0A1C4V8Y2-F1
#
_entry.id   AF-A0A1C4V8Y2-F1
#
_cell.length_a   1.000
_cell.length_b   1.000
_cell.length_c   1.000
_cell.angle_alpha   90.00
_cell.angle_beta   90.00
_cell.angle_gamma   90.00
#
_symmetry.space_group_name_H-M   'P 1'
#
loop_
_entity.id
_entity.type
_entity.pdbx_description
1 polymer ?
#
loop_
_entity_poly.entity_id
_entity_poly.type
_entity_poly.pdbx_seq_one_letter_code
_entity_poly.pdbx_strand_id
1 'polypeptide(L)'
;MPRSRRLPALLAVAGGVPLVEATILTRIGFVSPQALAPQVTAVWPYDTYHDLRWLFVYHNSWLTFALGLVAAVALRGALSALLVLLSWPARAPRPATGVLVRRNLGVAALTAVIVTPFAALSVAASAVALSWYLFVSLGPMILLAPFLQRMAVVPRGWRGLPSAELFGWSLLDLVVLSVAGGLVWSAAPGWTPLVALAAGLCNGLLWHQTVRAALRPAHVRLPRVPVAPVVVALALAVPLVIQILAVPRSGMRDTFGPPVFSQPLAASVPYAVLLLAGHDSTYDGRPAADPRVRRYSYAGVDAGGRPLPYQALDTHQSLATSSERLAAQVDALHRLTGRPIALLGESEGAMVARTYLRGRPGSPVRALLMFSPLVRSGRAYYPPAEASSGWGIGAGWVLRAMFGFANRLGNGTSNPDEPFVRSLIDNAPFYRYQTMCPVPGVRMIAFLPTVSSVEAPPGPFTRIPVVEVPALHAGFLGRRMIADEMIGFLSGQNLDKPRTEYGVLQRLGAAWQAPPLTVTLNPAWRGQVPPGTKPFLQSQLCAPVS
;
A
#
# COMPACT_ATOMS: atom_id res chain seq x y z
N MET A 1 39.55 13.10 -13.96
CA MET A 1 38.65 12.92 -15.12
C MET A 1 38.40 14.28 -15.80
N PRO A 2 38.66 14.40 -17.12
CA PRO A 2 38.44 15.63 -17.89
C PRO A 2 37.00 16.14 -17.82
N ARG A 3 36.78 17.45 -17.89
CA ARG A 3 35.45 18.10 -17.77
C ARG A 3 34.43 17.55 -18.77
N SER A 4 34.86 17.21 -19.99
CA SER A 4 34.01 16.66 -21.06
C SER A 4 33.50 15.25 -20.81
N ARG A 5 34.12 14.48 -19.89
CA ARG A 5 33.76 13.07 -19.65
C ARG A 5 32.86 12.83 -18.43
N ARG A 6 32.58 13.86 -17.62
CA ARG A 6 31.82 13.70 -16.36
C ARG A 6 30.34 13.47 -16.57
N LEU A 7 29.70 14.23 -17.47
CA LEU A 7 28.27 14.05 -17.76
C LEU A 7 27.99 12.69 -18.42
N PRO A 8 28.76 12.23 -19.44
CA PRO A 8 28.61 10.88 -19.96
C PRO A 8 28.79 9.80 -18.89
N ALA A 9 29.77 9.95 -17.99
CA ALA A 9 29.97 9.02 -16.89
C ALA A 9 28.81 9.03 -15.86
N LEU A 10 28.25 10.22 -15.55
CA LEU A 10 27.06 10.36 -14.71
C LEU A 10 25.89 9.59 -15.30
N LEU A 11 25.62 9.80 -16.59
CA LEU A 11 24.55 9.13 -17.31
C LEU A 11 24.78 7.61 -17.38
N ALA A 12 26.02 7.18 -17.64
CA ALA A 12 26.37 5.75 -17.68
C ALA A 12 26.14 5.06 -16.33
N VAL A 13 26.52 5.68 -15.22
CA VAL A 13 26.28 5.13 -13.87
C VAL A 13 24.79 5.19 -13.52
N ALA A 14 24.15 6.34 -13.70
CA ALA A 14 22.75 6.55 -13.32
C ALA A 14 21.78 5.68 -14.14
N GLY A 15 22.11 5.41 -15.41
CA GLY A 15 21.39 4.50 -16.30
C GLY A 15 21.76 3.02 -16.14
N GLY A 16 23.04 2.72 -15.92
CA GLY A 16 23.55 1.35 -15.86
C GLY A 16 23.04 0.56 -14.67
N VAL A 17 22.86 1.19 -13.50
CA VAL A 17 22.38 0.47 -12.30
C VAL A 17 20.90 0.03 -12.44
N PRO A 18 19.94 0.90 -12.83
CA PRO A 18 18.58 0.47 -13.15
C PRO A 18 18.50 -0.58 -14.26
N LEU A 19 19.36 -0.48 -15.29
CA LEU A 19 19.45 -1.48 -16.36
C LEU A 19 19.79 -2.87 -15.79
N VAL A 20 20.79 -2.95 -14.92
CA VAL A 20 21.21 -4.21 -14.28
C VAL A 20 20.08 -4.78 -13.43
N GLU A 21 19.46 -3.96 -12.57
CA GLU A 21 18.36 -4.40 -11.72
C GLU A 21 17.16 -4.90 -12.54
N ALA A 22 16.71 -4.12 -13.53
CA ALA A 22 15.62 -4.51 -14.41
C ALA A 22 15.94 -5.79 -15.22
N THR A 23 17.20 -5.97 -15.64
CA THR A 23 17.66 -7.19 -16.31
C THR A 23 17.54 -8.41 -15.40
N ILE A 24 17.98 -8.30 -14.14
CA ILE A 24 17.87 -9.38 -13.14
C ILE A 24 16.40 -9.72 -12.92
N LEU A 25 15.55 -8.72 -12.62
CA LEU A 25 14.12 -8.91 -12.37
C LEU A 25 13.39 -9.54 -13.56
N THR A 26 13.74 -9.13 -14.78
CA THR A 26 13.18 -9.71 -16.01
C THR A 26 13.61 -11.16 -16.20
N ARG A 27 14.90 -11.48 -16.01
CA ARG A 27 15.43 -12.85 -16.19
C ARG A 27 14.83 -13.85 -15.22
N ILE A 28 14.55 -13.45 -13.98
CA ILE A 28 13.92 -14.33 -12.98
C ILE A 28 12.39 -14.33 -13.05
N GLY A 29 11.78 -13.55 -13.96
CA GLY A 29 10.33 -13.44 -14.09
C GLY A 29 9.64 -12.62 -12.99
N PHE A 30 10.39 -11.83 -12.23
CA PHE A 30 9.85 -11.06 -11.10
C PHE A 30 9.33 -9.69 -11.51
N VAL A 31 8.11 -9.69 -12.05
CA VAL A 31 7.58 -8.55 -12.80
C VAL A 31 6.98 -7.47 -11.94
N SER A 32 6.27 -7.83 -10.86
CA SER A 32 5.61 -6.85 -9.99
C SER A 32 6.56 -5.74 -9.47
N PRO A 33 7.80 -6.02 -9.05
CA PRO A 33 8.72 -4.98 -8.58
C PRO A 33 9.53 -4.30 -9.68
N GLN A 34 9.39 -4.65 -10.97
CA GLN A 34 10.18 -4.03 -12.03
C GLN A 34 10.02 -2.50 -12.07
N ALA A 35 8.83 -1.99 -11.74
CA ALA A 35 8.55 -0.56 -11.63
C ALA A 35 9.40 0.17 -10.57
N LEU A 36 10.07 -0.55 -9.68
CA LEU A 36 10.99 -0.01 -8.67
C LEU A 36 12.38 0.28 -9.24
N ALA A 37 12.81 -0.45 -10.28
CA ALA A 37 14.19 -0.39 -10.79
C ALA A 37 14.69 1.02 -11.13
N PRO A 38 13.88 1.95 -11.68
CA PRO A 38 14.33 3.33 -11.87
C PRO A 38 14.74 4.05 -10.59
N GLN A 39 14.26 3.64 -9.42
CA GLN A 39 14.51 4.36 -8.16
C GLN A 39 15.89 4.10 -7.57
N VAL A 40 16.59 3.04 -7.98
CA VAL A 40 17.91 2.69 -7.43
C VAL A 40 18.95 3.81 -7.62
N THR A 41 18.77 4.70 -8.60
CA THR A 41 19.60 5.90 -8.84
C THR A 41 18.82 7.22 -8.71
N ALA A 42 17.62 7.21 -8.14
CA ALA A 42 16.83 8.41 -7.90
C ALA A 42 17.55 9.42 -6.98
N VAL A 43 17.04 10.64 -6.91
CA VAL A 43 17.51 11.65 -5.97
C VAL A 43 16.98 11.34 -4.56
N TRP A 44 17.67 11.80 -3.52
CA TRP A 44 17.22 11.58 -2.15
C TRP A 44 15.82 12.15 -1.87
N PRO A 45 14.98 11.45 -1.07
CA PRO A 45 15.25 10.17 -0.40
C PRO A 45 14.72 8.93 -1.15
N TYR A 46 14.23 9.08 -2.38
CA TYR A 46 13.45 8.04 -3.07
C TYR A 46 14.25 6.75 -3.27
N ASP A 47 15.56 6.86 -3.44
CA ASP A 47 16.48 5.74 -3.61
C ASP A 47 16.71 4.93 -2.31
N THR A 48 16.66 5.58 -1.14
CA THR A 48 16.77 4.94 0.17
C THR A 48 15.44 4.32 0.55
N TYR A 49 14.33 4.97 0.16
CA TYR A 49 12.99 4.41 0.26
C TYR A 49 12.83 3.16 -0.64
N HIS A 50 13.49 3.13 -1.80
CA HIS A 50 13.63 1.92 -2.61
C HIS A 50 14.36 0.80 -1.86
N ASP A 51 15.58 1.06 -1.37
CA ASP A 51 16.41 0.04 -0.72
C ASP A 51 15.74 -0.54 0.53
N LEU A 52 15.14 0.30 1.36
CA LEU A 52 14.48 -0.13 2.59
C LEU A 52 13.21 -0.95 2.33
N ARG A 53 12.45 -0.68 1.26
CA ARG A 53 11.29 -1.52 0.90
C ARG A 53 11.72 -2.92 0.47
N TRP A 54 12.81 -3.04 -0.27
CA TRP A 54 13.41 -4.35 -0.57
C TRP A 54 13.88 -5.04 0.70
N LEU A 55 14.66 -4.35 1.53
CA LEU A 55 15.18 -4.91 2.77
C LEU A 55 14.07 -5.36 3.70
N PHE A 56 13.03 -4.55 3.94
CA PHE A 56 11.95 -4.88 4.86
C PHE A 56 11.09 -6.07 4.42
N VAL A 57 11.03 -6.38 3.13
CA VAL A 57 10.33 -7.57 2.63
C VAL A 57 11.25 -8.79 2.60
N TYR A 58 12.50 -8.62 2.16
CA TYR A 58 13.42 -9.72 1.84
C TYR A 58 14.57 -9.88 2.86
N HIS A 59 14.21 -10.13 4.12
CA HIS A 59 15.11 -10.65 5.16
C HIS A 59 14.34 -11.65 6.02
N ASN A 60 14.99 -12.69 6.53
CA ASN A 60 14.31 -13.74 7.32
C ASN A 60 14.85 -13.89 8.76
N SER A 61 15.84 -13.09 9.14
CA SER A 61 16.46 -13.09 10.45
C SER A 61 17.03 -11.71 10.80
N TRP A 62 17.30 -11.46 12.08
CA TRP A 62 17.95 -10.22 12.51
C TRP A 62 19.35 -10.03 11.93
N LEU A 63 20.10 -11.13 11.74
CA LEU A 63 21.42 -11.07 11.12
C LEU A 63 21.33 -10.63 9.65
N THR A 64 20.43 -11.25 8.87
CA THR A 64 20.24 -10.86 7.45
C THR A 64 19.71 -9.43 7.34
N PHE A 65 18.85 -9.00 8.26
CA PHE A 65 18.40 -7.61 8.34
C PHE A 65 19.54 -6.65 8.64
N ALA A 66 20.35 -6.91 9.66
CA ALA A 66 21.45 -6.03 10.06
C ALA A 66 22.53 -5.92 8.97
N LEU A 67 22.95 -7.05 8.39
CA LEU A 67 23.90 -7.06 7.28
C LEU A 67 23.31 -6.35 6.04
N GLY A 68 22.04 -6.59 5.73
CA GLY A 68 21.34 -5.92 4.64
C GLY A 68 21.23 -4.41 4.83
N LEU A 69 20.97 -3.94 6.06
CA LEU A 69 20.92 -2.52 6.39
C LEU A 69 22.29 -1.85 6.25
N VAL A 70 23.35 -2.50 6.76
CA VAL A 70 24.73 -2.00 6.61
C VAL A 70 25.12 -1.94 5.13
N ALA A 71 24.81 -2.98 4.36
CA ALA A 71 25.07 -3.01 2.92
C ALA A 71 24.28 -1.91 2.18
N ALA A 72 22.99 -1.75 2.48
CA ALA A 72 22.15 -0.71 1.91
C ALA A 72 22.73 0.68 2.18
N VAL A 73 23.08 1.00 3.43
CA VAL A 73 23.68 2.29 3.80
C VAL A 73 25.03 2.51 3.11
N ALA A 74 25.91 1.50 3.09
CA ALA A 74 27.24 1.61 2.50
C ALA A 74 27.19 1.81 0.98
N LEU A 75 26.42 0.96 0.28
CA LEU A 75 26.24 1.05 -1.17
C LEU A 75 25.54 2.35 -1.57
N ARG A 76 24.47 2.72 -0.86
CA ARG A 76 23.74 3.97 -1.08
C ARG A 76 24.64 5.20 -0.88
N GLY A 77 25.39 5.25 0.21
CA GLY A 77 26.32 6.34 0.50
C GLY A 77 27.43 6.45 -0.54
N ALA A 78 27.99 5.33 -0.99
CA ALA A 78 29.02 5.29 -2.03
C ALA A 78 28.47 5.71 -3.41
N LEU A 79 27.31 5.17 -3.82
CA LEU A 79 26.65 5.52 -5.07
C LEU A 79 26.25 7.00 -5.11
N SER A 80 25.65 7.51 -4.03
CA SER A 80 25.27 8.93 -3.93
C SER A 80 26.50 9.84 -3.97
N ALA A 81 27.59 9.46 -3.29
CA ALA A 81 28.85 10.18 -3.37
C ALA A 81 29.39 10.25 -4.81
N LEU A 82 29.31 9.15 -5.55
CA LEU A 82 29.71 9.08 -6.95
C LEU A 82 28.82 9.94 -7.86
N LEU A 83 27.50 9.88 -7.70
CA LEU A 83 26.54 10.68 -8.47
C LEU A 83 26.74 12.19 -8.19
N VAL A 84 26.93 12.58 -6.93
CA VAL A 84 27.26 13.96 -6.54
C VAL A 84 28.61 14.40 -7.11
N LEU A 85 29.62 13.54 -7.06
CA LEU A 85 30.97 13.79 -7.60
C LEU A 85 30.91 14.09 -9.11
N LEU A 86 30.19 13.26 -9.86
CA LEU A 86 30.05 13.38 -11.31
C LEU A 86 29.17 14.57 -11.70
N SER A 87 28.18 14.91 -10.88
CA SER A 87 27.28 16.06 -11.06
C SER A 87 27.92 17.40 -10.69
N TRP A 88 29.09 17.40 -10.03
CA TRP A 88 29.67 18.63 -9.49
C TRP A 88 29.99 19.68 -10.58
N PRO A 89 29.53 20.93 -10.46
CA PRO A 89 29.70 21.95 -11.49
C PRO A 89 31.17 22.30 -11.73
N ALA A 90 31.56 22.44 -12.99
CA ALA A 90 32.95 22.67 -13.40
C ALA A 90 33.58 23.97 -12.86
N ARG A 91 32.75 24.98 -12.57
CA ARG A 91 33.16 26.31 -12.09
C ARG A 91 33.02 26.48 -10.56
N ALA A 92 32.51 25.48 -9.85
CA ALA A 92 32.35 25.54 -8.40
C ALA A 92 33.51 24.81 -7.69
N PRO A 93 34.05 25.34 -6.58
CA PRO A 93 35.05 24.63 -5.80
C PRO A 93 34.44 23.31 -5.29
N ARG A 94 35.18 22.21 -5.45
CA ARG A 94 34.74 20.88 -5.03
C ARG A 94 35.51 20.43 -3.79
N PRO A 95 34.85 19.93 -2.74
CA PRO A 95 35.53 19.29 -1.63
C PRO A 95 36.35 18.07 -2.09
N ALA A 96 37.33 17.68 -1.28
CA ALA A 96 38.06 16.43 -1.48
C ALA A 96 37.09 15.23 -1.53
N THR A 97 37.39 14.24 -2.37
CA THR A 97 36.51 13.08 -2.61
C THR A 97 36.19 12.33 -1.31
N GLY A 98 37.17 12.11 -0.43
CA GLY A 98 36.95 11.45 0.86
C GLY A 98 35.96 12.19 1.77
N VAL A 99 35.92 13.53 1.71
CA VAL A 99 34.94 14.34 2.46
C VAL A 99 33.53 14.13 1.91
N LEU A 100 33.37 14.06 0.59
CA LEU A 100 32.08 13.78 -0.04
C LEU A 100 31.60 12.36 0.29
N VAL A 101 32.48 11.37 0.23
CA VAL A 101 32.16 9.98 0.57
C VAL A 101 31.70 9.87 2.03
N ARG A 102 32.50 10.39 2.98
CA ARG A 102 32.14 10.36 4.40
C ARG A 102 30.82 11.08 4.68
N ARG A 103 30.58 12.22 4.03
CA ARG A 103 29.32 12.96 4.17
C ARG A 103 28.14 12.15 3.66
N ASN A 104 28.24 11.59 2.46
CA ASN A 104 27.13 10.86 1.85
C ASN A 104 26.86 9.53 2.58
N LEU A 105 27.89 8.87 3.15
CA LEU A 105 27.68 7.75 4.06
C LEU A 105 26.90 8.17 5.32
N GLY A 106 27.28 9.28 5.95
CA GLY A 106 26.58 9.81 7.12
C GLY A 106 25.13 10.21 6.81
N VAL A 107 24.89 10.86 5.65
CA VAL A 107 23.53 11.23 5.23
C VAL A 107 22.72 9.99 4.82
N ALA A 108 23.32 8.98 4.20
CA ALA A 108 22.65 7.72 3.88
C ALA A 108 22.20 6.99 5.16
N ALA A 109 23.07 6.91 6.18
CA ALA A 109 22.72 6.33 7.48
C ALA A 109 21.57 7.10 8.14
N LEU A 110 21.65 8.43 8.18
CA LEU A 110 20.58 9.28 8.73
C LEU A 110 19.27 9.13 7.96
N THR A 111 19.34 9.13 6.62
CA THR A 111 18.17 8.98 5.75
C THR A 111 17.53 7.61 5.95
N ALA A 112 18.32 6.55 6.09
CA ALA A 112 17.79 5.21 6.37
C ALA A 112 16.97 5.18 7.68
N VAL A 113 17.46 5.84 8.74
CA VAL A 113 16.70 5.97 10.01
C VAL A 113 15.41 6.77 9.81
N ILE A 114 15.47 7.92 9.13
CA ILE A 114 14.30 8.77 8.90
C ILE A 114 13.25 8.07 8.03
N VAL A 115 13.69 7.33 7.02
CA VAL A 115 12.83 6.68 6.02
C VAL A 115 12.23 5.37 6.53
N THR A 116 12.88 4.72 7.51
CA THR A 116 12.45 3.45 8.13
C THR A 116 10.94 3.37 8.43
N PRO A 117 10.32 4.29 9.21
CA PRO A 117 8.89 4.20 9.51
C PRO A 117 8.03 4.23 8.25
N PHE A 118 8.39 5.02 7.24
CA PHE A 118 7.62 5.13 6.00
C PHE A 118 7.77 3.90 5.11
N ALA A 119 8.97 3.32 5.04
CA ALA A 119 9.19 2.07 4.32
C ALA A 119 8.44 0.90 4.99
N ALA A 120 8.38 0.87 6.32
CA ALA A 120 7.55 -0.10 7.06
C ALA A 120 6.05 0.10 6.80
N LEU A 121 5.56 1.34 6.75
CA LEU A 121 4.17 1.63 6.35
C LEU A 121 3.85 1.21 4.91
N SER A 122 4.82 1.32 3.99
CA SER A 122 4.67 0.77 2.62
C SER A 122 4.48 -0.75 2.63
N VAL A 123 5.19 -1.46 3.51
CA VAL A 123 5.01 -2.90 3.74
C VAL A 123 3.62 -3.20 4.31
N ALA A 124 3.16 -2.42 5.29
CA ALA A 124 1.79 -2.52 5.81
C ALA A 124 0.74 -2.26 4.71
N ALA A 125 0.93 -1.25 3.86
CA ALA A 125 0.06 -0.96 2.71
C ALA A 125 -0.04 -2.19 1.77
N SER A 126 1.07 -2.88 1.52
CA SER A 126 1.08 -4.13 0.75
C SER A 126 0.45 -5.31 1.49
N ALA A 127 0.55 -5.37 2.81
CA ALA A 127 -0.03 -6.42 3.64
C ALA A 127 -1.57 -6.34 3.70
N VAL A 128 -2.14 -5.15 3.92
CA VAL A 128 -3.60 -4.99 4.08
C VAL A 128 -4.31 -4.36 2.88
N ALA A 129 -3.57 -3.87 1.87
CA ALA A 129 -4.12 -3.16 0.72
C ALA A 129 -4.97 -1.93 1.11
N LEU A 130 -4.37 -1.04 1.92
CA LEU A 130 -4.97 0.25 2.28
C LEU A 130 -4.14 1.42 1.74
N SER A 131 -4.75 2.19 0.85
CA SER A 131 -4.15 3.29 0.10
C SER A 131 -3.64 4.43 0.97
N TRP A 132 -4.27 4.65 2.13
CA TRP A 132 -3.83 5.70 3.04
C TRP A 132 -2.42 5.42 3.60
N TYR A 133 -2.06 4.16 3.90
CA TYR A 133 -0.68 3.82 4.30
C TYR A 133 0.33 4.17 3.22
N LEU A 134 -0.02 3.95 1.95
CA LEU A 134 0.81 4.33 0.81
C LEU A 134 1.01 5.85 0.80
N PHE A 135 -0.04 6.64 0.85
CA PHE A 135 0.07 8.10 0.83
C PHE A 135 0.82 8.67 2.03
N VAL A 136 0.59 8.14 3.24
CA VAL A 136 1.32 8.52 4.46
C VAL A 136 2.79 8.16 4.35
N SER A 137 3.15 7.09 3.63
CA SER A 137 4.55 6.76 3.38
C SER A 137 5.22 7.67 2.34
N LEU A 138 4.47 8.22 1.37
CA LEU A 138 5.01 9.04 0.28
C LEU A 138 5.12 10.53 0.60
N GLY A 139 4.10 11.12 1.26
CA GLY A 139 4.08 12.55 1.57
C GLY A 139 5.37 13.06 2.26
N PRO A 140 5.87 12.37 3.29
CA PRO A 140 7.14 12.67 3.93
C PRO A 140 8.35 12.64 2.99
N MET A 141 8.38 11.75 1.99
CA MET A 141 9.49 11.69 1.03
C MET A 141 9.57 12.97 0.20
N ILE A 142 8.42 13.47 -0.26
CA ILE A 142 8.31 14.73 -1.02
C ILE A 142 8.80 15.90 -0.16
N LEU A 143 8.37 15.94 1.10
CA LEU A 143 8.73 17.00 2.04
C LEU A 143 10.24 16.99 2.35
N LEU A 144 10.84 15.81 2.54
CA LEU A 144 12.23 15.64 2.99
C LEU A 144 13.25 15.76 1.86
N ALA A 145 12.87 15.46 0.60
CA ALA A 145 13.76 15.45 -0.56
C ALA A 145 14.69 16.67 -0.71
N PRO A 146 14.19 17.91 -0.72
CA PRO A 146 15.06 19.06 -0.93
C PRO A 146 16.02 19.30 0.25
N PHE A 147 15.68 18.86 1.47
CA PHE A 147 16.52 19.00 2.65
C PHE A 147 17.65 17.97 2.65
N LEU A 148 17.32 16.70 2.43
CA LEU A 148 18.29 15.61 2.41
C LEU A 148 19.25 15.76 1.23
N GLN A 149 18.74 16.15 0.05
CA GLN A 149 19.57 16.43 -1.12
C GLN A 149 20.56 17.57 -0.86
N ARG A 150 20.13 18.64 -0.18
CA ARG A 150 21.03 19.74 0.19
C ARG A 150 22.10 19.31 1.19
N MET A 151 21.75 18.44 2.16
CA MET A 151 22.70 17.87 3.12
C MET A 151 23.78 17.01 2.46
N ALA A 152 23.47 16.36 1.33
CA ALA A 152 24.44 15.61 0.51
C ALA A 152 25.59 16.49 -0.02
N VAL A 153 25.23 17.71 -0.42
CA VAL A 153 26.08 18.56 -1.26
C VAL A 153 26.75 19.68 -0.45
N VAL A 154 26.01 20.32 0.47
CA VAL A 154 26.43 21.56 1.14
C VAL A 154 26.84 21.29 2.59
N PRO A 155 28.02 21.77 3.04
CA PRO A 155 28.38 21.73 4.46
C PRO A 155 27.34 22.49 5.29
N ARG A 156 26.87 21.92 6.41
CA ARG A 156 25.78 22.49 7.22
C ARG A 156 24.48 22.70 6.42
N GLY A 157 24.26 21.91 5.36
CA GLY A 157 23.04 21.95 4.52
C GLY A 157 21.73 21.68 5.28
N TRP A 158 21.81 21.28 6.55
CA TRP A 158 20.67 21.14 7.46
C TRP A 158 20.11 22.49 7.96
N ARG A 159 20.82 23.62 7.73
CA ARG A 159 20.38 24.96 8.12
C ARG A 159 19.70 25.72 6.97
N GLY A 160 18.65 26.45 7.31
CA GLY A 160 17.89 27.29 6.38
C GLY A 160 17.07 26.52 5.36
N LEU A 161 16.17 27.22 4.69
CA LEU A 161 15.25 26.64 3.72
C LEU A 161 15.96 26.31 2.40
N PRO A 162 15.61 25.20 1.73
CA PRO A 162 16.03 24.94 0.36
C PRO A 162 15.44 25.99 -0.60
N SER A 163 16.09 26.18 -1.75
CA SER A 163 15.56 27.05 -2.80
C SER A 163 14.30 26.43 -3.43
N ALA A 164 13.42 27.28 -3.98
CA ALA A 164 12.27 26.82 -4.76
C ALA A 164 12.70 25.97 -5.97
N GLU A 165 13.86 26.27 -6.56
CA GLU A 165 14.46 25.48 -7.63
C GLU A 165 14.81 24.06 -7.14
N LEU A 166 15.46 23.91 -5.98
CA LEU A 166 15.78 22.60 -5.44
C LEU A 166 14.51 21.81 -5.09
N PHE A 167 13.51 22.46 -4.52
CA PHE A 167 12.20 21.86 -4.28
C PHE A 167 11.54 21.39 -5.59
N GLY A 168 11.54 22.23 -6.63
CA GLY A 168 10.96 21.91 -7.94
C GLY A 168 11.62 20.71 -8.61
N TRP A 169 12.95 20.61 -8.58
CA TRP A 169 13.67 19.45 -9.12
C TRP A 169 13.40 18.18 -8.31
N SER A 170 13.33 18.27 -6.98
CA SER A 170 12.97 17.13 -6.11
C SER A 170 11.54 16.65 -6.33
N LEU A 171 10.60 17.55 -6.65
CA LEU A 171 9.23 17.21 -7.01
C LEU A 171 9.16 16.61 -8.42
N LEU A 172 9.94 17.12 -9.37
CA LEU A 172 10.04 16.55 -10.71
C LEU A 172 10.55 15.11 -10.68
N ASP A 173 11.48 14.77 -9.77
CA ASP A 173 11.94 13.39 -9.59
C ASP A 173 10.79 12.44 -9.24
N LEU A 174 9.89 12.81 -8.32
CA LEU A 174 8.67 12.04 -8.01
C LEU A 174 7.84 11.77 -9.28
N VAL A 175 7.64 12.79 -10.11
CA VAL A 175 6.85 12.69 -11.35
C VAL A 175 7.55 11.75 -12.34
N VAL A 176 8.86 11.93 -12.54
CA VAL A 176 9.67 11.11 -13.43
C VAL A 176 9.66 9.65 -12.98
N LEU A 177 9.80 9.38 -11.68
CA LEU A 177 9.77 8.02 -11.13
C LEU A 177 8.40 7.36 -11.26
N SER A 178 7.31 8.12 -11.09
CA SER A 178 5.95 7.61 -11.28
C SER A 178 5.71 7.21 -12.75
N VAL A 179 6.09 8.08 -13.68
CA VAL A 179 5.97 7.81 -15.13
C VAL A 179 6.90 6.68 -15.54
N ALA A 180 8.17 6.69 -15.11
CA ALA A 180 9.14 5.66 -15.40
C ALA A 180 8.70 4.28 -14.87
N GLY A 181 8.21 4.20 -13.64
CA GLY A 181 7.64 2.96 -13.09
C GLY A 181 6.48 2.42 -13.93
N GLY A 182 5.58 3.31 -14.35
CA GLY A 182 4.47 2.95 -15.24
C GLY A 182 4.92 2.48 -16.62
N LEU A 183 5.95 3.12 -17.21
CA LEU A 183 6.53 2.73 -18.49
C LEU A 183 7.27 1.39 -18.39
N VAL A 184 8.08 1.20 -17.35
CA VAL A 184 8.80 -0.05 -17.10
C VAL A 184 7.83 -1.22 -16.92
N TRP A 185 6.74 -1.02 -16.18
CA TRP A 185 5.69 -2.03 -16.04
C TRP A 185 5.00 -2.35 -17.37
N SER A 186 4.76 -1.33 -18.21
CA SER A 186 4.04 -1.48 -19.49
C SER A 186 4.90 -2.07 -20.59
N ALA A 187 6.22 -2.02 -20.44
CA ALA A 187 7.16 -2.52 -21.42
C ALA A 187 7.11 -4.05 -21.51
N ALA A 188 7.20 -4.57 -22.75
CA ALA A 188 7.42 -6.00 -22.94
C ALA A 188 8.78 -6.41 -22.30
N PRO A 189 8.93 -7.67 -21.83
CA PRO A 189 10.13 -8.10 -21.10
C PRO A 189 11.46 -7.77 -21.78
N GLY A 190 11.55 -7.86 -23.12
CA GLY A 190 12.77 -7.51 -23.86
C GLY A 190 13.12 -6.02 -23.84
N TRP A 191 12.13 -5.14 -23.63
CA TRP A 191 12.29 -3.68 -23.58
C TRP A 191 12.41 -3.12 -22.17
N THR A 192 11.92 -3.84 -21.14
CA THR A 192 11.96 -3.42 -19.73
C THR A 192 13.34 -2.90 -19.30
N PRO A 193 14.47 -3.58 -19.59
CA PRO A 193 15.79 -3.08 -19.19
C PRO A 193 16.18 -1.77 -19.92
N LEU A 194 15.78 -1.60 -21.18
CA LEU A 194 16.06 -0.38 -21.95
C LEU A 194 15.24 0.81 -21.47
N VAL A 195 13.98 0.58 -21.06
CA VAL A 195 13.16 1.62 -20.44
C VAL A 195 13.73 2.03 -19.08
N ALA A 196 14.18 1.07 -18.27
CA ALA A 196 14.85 1.35 -17.00
C ALA A 196 16.16 2.12 -17.20
N LEU A 197 16.95 1.77 -18.22
CA LEU A 197 18.14 2.51 -18.64
C LEU A 197 17.79 3.97 -18.93
N ALA A 198 16.80 4.22 -19.80
CA ALA A 198 16.37 5.56 -20.15
C ALA A 198 15.89 6.37 -18.93
N ALA A 199 15.14 5.74 -18.03
CA ALA A 199 14.73 6.37 -16.77
C ALA A 199 15.94 6.75 -15.90
N GLY A 200 16.94 5.87 -15.79
CA GLY A 200 18.18 6.18 -15.08
C GLY A 200 19.01 7.29 -15.73
N LEU A 201 18.96 7.45 -17.06
CA LEU A 201 19.55 8.61 -17.73
C LEU A 201 18.86 9.91 -17.28
N CYS A 202 17.53 9.91 -17.18
CA CYS A 202 16.76 11.04 -16.63
C CYS A 202 17.15 11.34 -15.18
N ASN A 203 17.33 10.31 -14.34
CA ASN A 203 17.84 10.50 -12.98
C ASN A 203 19.22 11.17 -12.99
N GLY A 204 20.11 10.78 -13.90
CA GLY A 204 21.42 11.42 -14.05
C GLY A 204 21.31 12.92 -14.36
N LEU A 205 20.35 13.32 -15.21
CA LEU A 205 20.06 14.73 -15.47
C LEU A 205 19.48 15.44 -14.23
N LEU A 206 18.60 14.78 -13.47
CA LEU A 206 18.05 15.31 -12.22
C LEU A 206 19.13 15.49 -11.15
N TRP A 207 20.07 14.54 -11.02
CA TRP A 207 21.26 14.69 -10.18
C TRP A 207 22.10 15.89 -10.59
N HIS A 208 22.32 16.09 -11.90
CA HIS A 208 23.04 17.25 -12.41
C HIS A 208 22.38 18.57 -11.98
N GLN A 209 21.05 18.65 -12.11
CA GLN A 209 20.30 19.87 -11.81
C GLN A 209 20.14 20.12 -10.31
N THR A 210 19.84 19.09 -9.52
CA THR A 210 19.68 19.21 -8.06
C THR A 210 20.98 19.58 -7.37
N VAL A 211 22.13 19.04 -7.79
CA VAL A 211 23.44 19.43 -7.24
C VAL A 211 23.77 20.89 -7.57
N ARG A 212 23.42 21.36 -8.79
CA ARG A 212 23.57 22.77 -9.16
C ARG A 212 22.66 23.67 -8.33
N ALA A 213 21.38 23.31 -8.22
CA ALA A 213 20.39 24.06 -7.44
C ALA A 213 20.75 24.13 -5.95
N ALA A 214 21.39 23.09 -5.40
CA ALA A 214 21.89 23.07 -4.02
C ALA A 214 23.10 23.99 -3.80
N LEU A 215 23.99 24.13 -4.80
CA LEU A 215 25.22 24.94 -4.70
C LEU A 215 25.04 26.42 -5.06
N ARG A 216 24.05 26.75 -5.89
CA ARG A 216 23.82 28.09 -6.45
C ARG A 216 22.98 29.10 -5.66
N PRO A 217 22.30 28.80 -4.52
CA PRO A 217 21.45 29.82 -3.92
C PRO A 217 22.25 31.07 -3.52
N ALA A 218 21.92 32.21 -4.14
CA ALA A 218 22.53 33.50 -3.78
C ALA A 218 22.13 33.93 -2.36
N HIS A 219 20.93 33.53 -1.90
CA HIS A 219 20.40 33.85 -0.57
C HIS A 219 19.69 32.63 0.03
N VAL A 220 20.16 32.15 1.18
CA VAL A 220 19.49 31.11 1.97
C VAL A 220 18.61 31.78 3.01
N ARG A 221 17.29 31.54 2.96
CA ARG A 221 16.36 32.02 3.99
C ARG A 221 16.58 31.25 5.29
N LEU A 222 16.49 31.95 6.43
CA LEU A 222 16.70 31.38 7.78
C LEU A 222 18.04 30.65 7.96
N PRO A 223 19.19 31.22 7.54
CA PRO A 223 20.47 30.49 7.40
C PRO A 223 21.06 29.97 8.73
N ARG A 224 20.56 30.47 9.88
CA ARG A 224 20.98 30.03 11.22
C ARG A 224 20.06 28.96 11.82
N VAL A 225 18.85 28.78 11.29
CA VAL A 225 17.81 27.91 11.86
C VAL A 225 18.07 26.46 11.43
N PRO A 226 17.99 25.47 12.36
CA PRO A 226 18.07 24.04 12.06
C PRO A 226 16.79 23.54 11.33
N VAL A 227 16.51 24.04 10.13
CA VAL A 227 15.24 23.74 9.46
C VAL A 227 15.10 22.24 9.13
N ALA A 228 16.16 21.57 8.68
CA ALA A 228 16.06 20.15 8.32
C ALA A 228 15.66 19.26 9.54
N PRO A 229 16.29 19.36 10.73
CA PRO A 229 15.81 18.66 11.92
C PRO A 229 14.34 18.94 12.28
N VAL A 230 13.89 20.20 12.17
CA VAL A 230 12.50 20.57 12.43
C VAL A 230 11.55 19.88 11.45
N VAL A 231 11.87 19.91 10.16
CA VAL A 231 11.07 19.27 9.12
C VAL A 231 11.08 17.74 9.27
N VAL A 232 12.21 17.14 9.68
CA VAL A 232 12.28 15.71 10.01
C VAL A 232 11.37 15.37 11.18
N ALA A 233 11.39 16.15 12.26
CA ALA A 233 10.49 15.94 13.40
C ALA A 233 9.02 16.05 12.99
N LEU A 234 8.67 17.06 12.18
CA LEU A 234 7.32 17.22 11.64
C LEU A 234 6.91 16.04 10.75
N ALA A 235 7.80 15.59 9.85
CA ALA A 235 7.57 14.46 8.96
C ALA A 235 7.33 13.16 9.76
N LEU A 236 8.13 12.91 10.80
CA LEU A 236 7.98 11.75 11.69
C LEU A 236 6.72 11.83 12.57
N ALA A 237 6.20 13.02 12.84
CA ALA A 237 4.94 13.20 13.53
C ALA A 237 3.71 12.90 12.65
N VAL A 238 3.82 12.98 11.31
CA VAL A 238 2.68 12.78 10.40
C VAL A 238 1.98 11.43 10.59
N PRO A 239 2.66 10.26 10.59
CA PRO A 239 2.00 8.99 10.82
C PRO A 239 1.27 8.92 12.17
N LEU A 240 1.88 9.49 13.22
CA LEU A 240 1.30 9.52 14.55
C LEU A 240 0.03 10.38 14.60
N VAL A 241 0.10 11.61 14.08
CA VAL A 241 -1.03 12.55 14.07
C VAL A 241 -2.18 12.00 13.24
N ILE A 242 -1.89 11.40 12.07
CA ILE A 242 -2.94 10.81 11.23
C ILE A 242 -3.61 9.64 11.93
N GLN A 243 -2.87 8.76 12.61
CA GLN A 243 -3.49 7.66 13.38
C GLN A 243 -4.42 8.20 14.47
N ILE A 244 -4.03 9.26 15.18
CA ILE A 244 -4.87 9.91 16.19
C ILE A 244 -6.13 10.54 15.56
N LEU A 245 -5.99 11.17 14.39
CA LEU A 245 -7.10 11.81 13.68
C LEU A 245 -8.01 10.82 12.93
N ALA A 246 -7.49 9.65 12.57
CA ALA A 246 -8.20 8.60 11.84
C ALA A 246 -9.09 7.75 12.76
N VAL A 247 -8.83 7.71 14.07
CA VAL A 247 -9.77 7.15 15.05
C VAL A 247 -11.08 7.94 14.96
N PRO A 248 -12.20 7.28 14.63
CA PRO A 248 -13.50 7.94 14.67
C PRO A 248 -13.69 8.57 16.05
N ARG A 249 -13.87 9.90 16.11
CA ARG A 249 -14.16 10.58 17.37
C ARG A 249 -15.36 9.89 18.02
N SER A 250 -15.20 9.48 19.28
CA SER A 250 -16.26 8.89 20.10
C SER A 250 -17.56 9.65 19.91
N GLY A 251 -18.56 9.01 19.28
CA GLY A 251 -19.85 9.63 18.96
C GLY A 251 -20.25 9.62 17.48
N MET A 252 -19.37 9.31 16.52
CA MET A 252 -19.81 9.00 15.15
C MET A 252 -20.48 7.64 15.10
N ARG A 253 -21.80 7.65 15.30
CA ARG A 253 -22.67 6.47 15.22
C ARG A 253 -22.77 6.02 13.76
N ASP A 254 -22.44 4.76 13.53
CA ASP A 254 -22.88 4.00 12.38
C ASP A 254 -22.27 4.44 11.02
N THR A 255 -20.99 4.11 10.80
CA THR A 255 -20.20 4.58 9.64
C THR A 255 -20.62 3.99 8.30
N PHE A 256 -21.25 2.80 8.26
CA PHE A 256 -21.75 2.15 7.05
C PHE A 256 -23.28 2.20 6.95
N GLY A 257 -23.86 3.30 6.47
CA GLY A 257 -25.33 3.49 6.38
C GLY A 257 -25.83 3.66 4.95
N PRO A 258 -25.83 2.63 4.08
CA PRO A 258 -26.40 2.75 2.75
C PRO A 258 -27.92 3.02 2.85
N PRO A 259 -28.54 3.71 1.87
CA PRO A 259 -29.96 4.07 1.94
C PRO A 259 -30.91 2.90 2.19
N VAL A 260 -30.55 1.68 1.78
CA VAL A 260 -31.32 0.44 2.06
C VAL A 260 -31.48 0.10 3.54
N PHE A 261 -30.67 0.70 4.42
CA PHE A 261 -30.83 0.52 5.86
C PHE A 261 -31.93 1.42 6.44
N SER A 262 -32.07 2.64 5.91
CA SER A 262 -33.01 3.66 6.41
C SER A 262 -34.28 3.79 5.56
N GLN A 263 -34.37 3.08 4.44
CA GLN A 263 -35.51 3.12 3.52
C GLN A 263 -36.01 1.71 3.19
N PRO A 264 -37.30 1.54 2.88
CA PRO A 264 -37.83 0.26 2.40
C PRO A 264 -37.09 -0.24 1.17
N LEU A 265 -36.83 -1.54 1.10
CA LEU A 265 -36.15 -2.14 -0.04
C LEU A 265 -37.13 -2.23 -1.22
N ALA A 266 -36.67 -1.90 -2.44
CA ALA A 266 -37.52 -1.95 -3.62
C ALA A 266 -38.18 -3.34 -3.80
N ALA A 267 -39.44 -3.36 -4.24
CA ALA A 267 -40.21 -4.59 -4.42
C ALA A 267 -39.57 -5.55 -5.45
N SER A 268 -38.82 -5.00 -6.41
CA SER A 268 -38.07 -5.73 -7.42
C SER A 268 -36.90 -6.55 -6.85
N VAL A 269 -36.44 -6.27 -5.62
CA VAL A 269 -35.31 -6.98 -5.03
C VAL A 269 -35.79 -8.32 -4.45
N PRO A 270 -35.32 -9.47 -4.98
CA PRO A 270 -35.78 -10.78 -4.55
C PRO A 270 -35.12 -11.23 -3.24
N TYR A 271 -34.03 -10.59 -2.83
CA TYR A 271 -33.18 -11.01 -1.72
C TYR A 271 -33.64 -10.46 -0.36
N ALA A 272 -33.26 -11.16 0.70
CA ALA A 272 -33.02 -10.54 2.00
C ALA A 272 -31.55 -10.10 2.10
N VAL A 273 -31.28 -8.97 2.73
CA VAL A 273 -30.02 -8.24 2.63
C VAL A 273 -29.31 -8.18 3.99
N LEU A 274 -28.05 -8.59 4.04
CA LEU A 274 -27.16 -8.39 5.20
C LEU A 274 -26.11 -7.33 4.87
N LEU A 275 -25.99 -6.32 5.73
CA LEU A 275 -25.04 -5.22 5.63
C LEU A 275 -23.85 -5.44 6.56
N LEU A 276 -22.64 -5.63 6.01
CA LEU A 276 -21.41 -5.87 6.74
C LEU A 276 -20.52 -4.62 6.64
N ALA A 277 -20.40 -3.90 7.76
CA ALA A 277 -19.58 -2.69 7.85
C ALA A 277 -18.08 -3.01 7.88
N GLY A 278 -17.24 -1.99 7.68
CA GLY A 278 -15.79 -2.12 7.73
C GLY A 278 -15.18 -2.18 9.13
N HIS A 279 -13.84 -2.23 9.15
CA HIS A 279 -13.01 -2.19 10.34
C HIS A 279 -13.24 -0.91 11.17
N ASP A 280 -13.12 -1.00 12.48
CA ASP A 280 -13.38 0.08 13.46
C ASP A 280 -14.81 0.68 13.38
N SER A 281 -15.75 -0.02 12.75
CA SER A 281 -17.15 0.40 12.73
C SER A 281 -17.85 0.14 14.06
N THR A 282 -18.98 0.82 14.28
CA THR A 282 -19.85 0.60 15.44
C THR A 282 -21.28 0.39 14.98
N TYR A 283 -22.06 -0.30 15.80
CA TYR A 283 -23.48 -0.52 15.58
C TYR A 283 -24.24 -0.46 16.89
N ASP A 284 -25.29 0.36 16.93
CA ASP A 284 -26.09 0.65 18.12
C ASP A 284 -27.26 -0.32 18.35
N GLY A 285 -27.42 -1.34 17.49
CA GLY A 285 -28.51 -2.30 17.60
C GLY A 285 -29.82 -1.88 16.94
N ARG A 286 -29.88 -0.69 16.31
CA ARG A 286 -31.12 -0.20 15.70
C ARG A 286 -31.58 -1.08 14.53
N PRO A 287 -32.88 -1.41 14.40
CA PRO A 287 -33.38 -2.17 13.27
C PRO A 287 -33.32 -1.36 11.97
N ALA A 288 -33.23 -2.05 10.84
CA ALA A 288 -33.41 -1.44 9.52
C ALA A 288 -34.89 -1.08 9.29
N ALA A 289 -35.14 -0.16 8.34
CA ALA A 289 -36.49 0.24 7.95
C ALA A 289 -37.31 -0.89 7.29
N ASP A 290 -36.64 -1.84 6.61
CA ASP A 290 -37.27 -3.01 5.99
C ASP A 290 -36.89 -4.29 6.76
N PRO A 291 -37.84 -5.16 7.13
CA PRO A 291 -37.55 -6.41 7.84
C PRO A 291 -36.71 -7.41 7.04
N ARG A 292 -36.63 -7.26 5.70
CA ARG A 292 -35.74 -8.05 4.83
C ARG A 292 -34.28 -7.61 4.93
N VAL A 293 -33.99 -6.45 5.53
CA VAL A 293 -32.65 -5.89 5.66
C VAL A 293 -32.19 -6.02 7.10
N ARG A 294 -30.95 -6.46 7.32
CA ARG A 294 -30.33 -6.50 8.63
C ARG A 294 -28.88 -6.03 8.60
N ARG A 295 -28.44 -5.45 9.71
CA ARG A 295 -27.03 -5.25 9.98
C ARG A 295 -26.40 -6.58 10.39
N TYR A 296 -25.25 -6.91 9.82
CA TYR A 296 -24.37 -7.90 10.40
C TYR A 296 -23.76 -7.34 11.70
N SER A 297 -23.89 -8.11 12.76
CA SER A 297 -23.23 -7.82 14.03
C SER A 297 -21.95 -8.62 14.18
N TYR A 298 -20.86 -7.89 14.41
CA TYR A 298 -19.60 -8.51 14.80
C TYR A 298 -19.72 -9.22 16.14
N ALA A 299 -20.55 -8.75 17.08
CA ALA A 299 -20.82 -9.37 18.38
C ALA A 299 -21.74 -10.62 18.31
N GLY A 300 -22.36 -10.88 17.15
CA GLY A 300 -23.24 -12.03 16.95
C GLY A 300 -24.72 -11.70 17.11
N VAL A 301 -25.52 -12.70 17.46
CA VAL A 301 -26.98 -12.59 17.59
C VAL A 301 -27.47 -13.00 18.97
N ASP A 302 -28.62 -12.47 19.37
CA ASP A 302 -29.36 -12.92 20.54
C ASP A 302 -30.08 -14.27 20.28
N ALA A 303 -30.75 -14.79 21.30
CA ALA A 303 -31.52 -16.03 21.22
C ALA A 303 -32.67 -15.98 20.18
N GLY A 304 -33.17 -14.80 19.86
CA GLY A 304 -34.18 -14.57 18.81
C GLY A 304 -33.58 -14.39 17.42
N GLY A 305 -32.26 -14.55 17.27
CA GLY A 305 -31.55 -14.35 16.02
C GLY A 305 -31.46 -12.88 15.59
N ARG A 306 -31.64 -11.92 16.50
CA ARG A 306 -31.47 -10.48 16.23
C ARG A 306 -30.02 -10.08 16.42
N PRO A 307 -29.46 -9.22 15.53
CA PRO A 307 -28.07 -8.79 15.65
C PRO A 307 -27.84 -7.94 16.91
N LEU A 308 -26.83 -8.28 17.69
CA LEU A 308 -26.45 -7.52 18.89
C LEU A 308 -25.75 -6.20 18.50
N PRO A 309 -25.84 -5.14 19.33
CA PRO A 309 -24.97 -3.98 19.17
C PRO A 309 -23.49 -4.39 19.31
N TYR A 310 -22.58 -3.66 18.67
CA TYR A 310 -21.14 -3.91 18.75
C TYR A 310 -20.33 -2.62 18.72
N GLN A 311 -19.11 -2.68 19.26
CA GLN A 311 -18.13 -1.62 19.29
C GLN A 311 -16.99 -1.86 18.27
N ALA A 312 -16.17 -0.84 18.04
CA ALA A 312 -15.04 -0.93 17.10
C ALA A 312 -14.13 -2.14 17.36
N LEU A 313 -13.85 -2.44 18.63
CA LEU A 313 -12.99 -3.56 19.03
C LEU A 313 -13.54 -4.94 18.61
N ASP A 314 -14.86 -5.08 18.47
CA ASP A 314 -15.47 -6.34 18.00
C ASP A 314 -15.09 -6.65 16.53
N THR A 315 -14.68 -5.64 15.76
CA THR A 315 -14.17 -5.80 14.39
C THR A 315 -12.73 -6.31 14.33
N HIS A 316 -11.99 -6.30 15.46
CA HIS A 316 -10.57 -6.71 15.45
C HIS A 316 -10.40 -8.25 15.45
N GLN A 317 -11.50 -9.00 15.57
CA GLN A 317 -11.51 -10.46 15.59
C GLN A 317 -11.09 -11.08 14.25
N SER A 318 -10.79 -12.37 14.26
CA SER A 318 -10.32 -13.06 13.04
C SER A 318 -11.41 -13.13 11.97
N LEU A 319 -11.02 -13.17 10.69
CA LEU A 319 -11.98 -13.36 9.59
C LEU A 319 -12.69 -14.72 9.65
N ALA A 320 -12.08 -15.72 10.28
CA ALA A 320 -12.71 -17.01 10.54
C ALA A 320 -13.87 -16.85 11.54
N THR A 321 -13.62 -16.22 12.69
CA THR A 321 -14.63 -15.92 13.72
C THR A 321 -15.75 -15.06 13.13
N SER A 322 -15.40 -14.00 12.40
CA SER A 322 -16.40 -13.14 11.73
C SER A 322 -17.23 -13.94 10.72
N SER A 323 -16.61 -14.84 9.95
CA SER A 323 -17.30 -15.71 9.00
C SER A 323 -18.24 -16.71 9.67
N GLU A 324 -17.91 -17.23 10.84
CA GLU A 324 -18.79 -18.13 11.61
C GLU A 324 -20.00 -17.37 12.16
N ARG A 325 -19.77 -16.17 12.71
CA ARG A 325 -20.85 -15.28 13.16
C ARG A 325 -21.75 -14.85 11.99
N LEU A 326 -21.18 -14.69 10.80
CA LEU A 326 -21.96 -14.40 9.59
C LEU A 326 -22.85 -15.58 9.21
N ALA A 327 -22.37 -16.83 9.37
CA ALA A 327 -23.17 -18.01 9.08
C ALA A 327 -24.46 -18.06 9.90
N ALA A 328 -24.36 -17.86 11.22
CA ALA A 328 -25.53 -17.84 12.09
C ALA A 328 -26.54 -16.75 11.68
N GLN A 329 -26.05 -15.59 11.24
CA GLN A 329 -26.89 -14.46 10.83
C GLN A 329 -27.52 -14.65 9.46
N VAL A 330 -26.80 -15.24 8.52
CA VAL A 330 -27.33 -15.66 7.21
C VAL A 330 -28.46 -16.66 7.41
N ASP A 331 -28.26 -17.67 8.24
CA ASP A 331 -29.27 -18.69 8.50
C ASP A 331 -30.49 -18.12 9.22
N ALA A 332 -30.29 -17.25 10.21
CA ALA A 332 -31.37 -16.60 10.93
C ALA A 332 -32.23 -15.71 9.99
N LEU A 333 -31.60 -14.90 9.14
CA LEU A 333 -32.34 -14.06 8.20
C LEU A 333 -33.02 -14.88 7.10
N HIS A 334 -32.37 -15.94 6.61
CA HIS A 334 -32.93 -16.83 5.61
C HIS A 334 -34.17 -17.54 6.14
N ARG A 335 -34.11 -18.10 7.36
CA ARG A 335 -35.27 -18.74 8.01
C ARG A 335 -36.43 -17.77 8.24
N LEU A 336 -36.13 -16.54 8.65
CA LEU A 336 -37.17 -15.54 8.91
C LEU A 336 -37.90 -15.10 7.63
N THR A 337 -37.18 -14.97 6.52
CA THR A 337 -37.70 -14.34 5.30
C THR A 337 -38.08 -15.34 4.21
N GLY A 338 -37.57 -16.57 4.28
CA GLY A 338 -37.67 -17.57 3.21
C GLY A 338 -36.96 -17.18 1.91
N ARG A 339 -36.17 -16.10 1.92
CA ARG A 339 -35.56 -15.51 0.71
C ARG A 339 -34.08 -15.85 0.57
N PRO A 340 -33.55 -15.95 -0.65
CA PRO A 340 -32.11 -16.01 -0.85
C PRO A 340 -31.43 -14.75 -0.29
N ILE A 341 -30.17 -14.89 0.14
CA ILE A 341 -29.45 -13.82 0.83
C ILE A 341 -28.53 -13.06 -0.14
N ALA A 342 -28.53 -11.74 -0.02
CA ALA A 342 -27.54 -10.84 -0.60
C ALA A 342 -26.65 -10.27 0.52
N LEU A 343 -25.34 -10.33 0.32
CA LEU A 343 -24.36 -9.76 1.24
C LEU A 343 -23.82 -8.44 0.65
N LEU A 344 -23.84 -7.37 1.43
CA LEU A 344 -23.25 -6.07 1.08
C LEU A 344 -22.15 -5.80 2.08
N GLY A 345 -20.89 -5.96 1.66
CA GLY A 345 -19.74 -5.80 2.53
C GLY A 345 -18.91 -4.59 2.16
N GLU A 346 -18.55 -3.77 3.15
CA GLU A 346 -17.59 -2.67 3.01
C GLU A 346 -16.24 -3.03 3.65
N SER A 347 -15.13 -2.78 2.95
CA SER A 347 -13.77 -2.95 3.50
C SER A 347 -13.58 -4.34 4.14
N GLU A 348 -13.49 -4.41 5.47
CA GLU A 348 -13.40 -5.68 6.20
C GLU A 348 -14.64 -6.57 5.96
N GLY A 349 -15.85 -6.02 5.96
CA GLY A 349 -17.08 -6.76 5.73
C GLY A 349 -17.10 -7.49 4.38
N ALA A 350 -16.47 -6.92 3.34
CA ALA A 350 -16.28 -7.61 2.07
C ALA A 350 -15.36 -8.84 2.22
N MET A 351 -14.31 -8.72 3.03
CA MET A 351 -13.40 -9.83 3.33
C MET A 351 -14.08 -10.93 4.14
N VAL A 352 -14.91 -10.57 5.13
CA VAL A 352 -15.73 -11.53 5.90
C VAL A 352 -16.66 -12.32 4.98
N ALA A 353 -17.36 -11.63 4.07
CA ALA A 353 -18.24 -12.28 3.10
C ALA A 353 -17.49 -13.22 2.15
N ARG A 354 -16.30 -12.82 1.67
CA ARG A 354 -15.46 -13.69 0.83
C ARG A 354 -14.98 -14.93 1.58
N THR A 355 -14.58 -14.79 2.83
CA THR A 355 -14.16 -15.91 3.69
C THR A 355 -15.31 -16.87 3.96
N TYR A 356 -16.52 -16.34 4.18
CA TYR A 356 -17.73 -17.15 4.33
C TYR A 356 -18.02 -18.00 3.10
N LEU A 357 -18.00 -17.39 1.91
CA LEU A 357 -18.32 -18.09 0.66
C LEU A 357 -17.25 -19.11 0.26
N ARG A 358 -15.99 -18.92 0.68
CA ARG A 358 -14.91 -19.88 0.44
C ARG A 358 -15.24 -21.27 0.99
N GLY A 359 -15.75 -21.33 2.22
CA GLY A 359 -16.01 -22.59 2.92
C GLY A 359 -17.44 -23.13 2.77
N ARG A 360 -18.33 -22.44 2.03
CA ARG A 360 -19.79 -22.71 2.08
C ARG A 360 -20.47 -22.59 0.71
N PRO A 361 -20.12 -23.46 -0.27
CA PRO A 361 -20.70 -23.43 -1.62
C PRO A 361 -22.22 -23.69 -1.65
N GLY A 362 -22.77 -24.38 -0.64
CA GLY A 362 -24.21 -24.66 -0.51
C GLY A 362 -25.02 -23.60 0.26
N SER A 363 -24.41 -22.47 0.65
CA SER A 363 -25.11 -21.43 1.43
C SER A 363 -26.33 -20.84 0.68
N PRO A 364 -27.31 -20.24 1.38
CA PRO A 364 -28.44 -19.54 0.74
C PRO A 364 -28.04 -18.20 0.11
N VAL A 365 -26.75 -17.82 0.16
CA VAL A 365 -26.25 -16.59 -0.45
C VAL A 365 -26.24 -16.73 -1.98
N ARG A 366 -26.79 -15.73 -2.66
CA ARG A 366 -26.91 -15.69 -4.13
C ARG A 366 -26.40 -14.39 -4.75
N ALA A 367 -26.12 -13.38 -3.93
CA ALA A 367 -25.52 -12.13 -4.37
C ALA A 367 -24.49 -11.62 -3.35
N LEU A 368 -23.40 -11.02 -3.84
CA LEU A 368 -22.39 -10.33 -3.04
C LEU A 368 -21.99 -9.02 -3.74
N LEU A 369 -22.16 -7.91 -3.03
CA LEU A 369 -21.70 -6.59 -3.41
C LEU A 369 -20.56 -6.20 -2.48
N MET A 370 -19.38 -5.94 -3.03
CA MET A 370 -18.20 -5.54 -2.26
C MET A 370 -17.90 -4.06 -2.47
N PHE A 371 -17.90 -3.26 -1.42
CA PHE A 371 -17.55 -1.84 -1.45
C PHE A 371 -16.15 -1.67 -0.87
N SER A 372 -15.22 -1.12 -1.64
CA SER A 372 -13.79 -1.04 -1.23
C SER A 372 -13.21 -2.36 -0.69
N PRO A 373 -13.37 -3.51 -1.36
CA PRO A 373 -12.69 -4.72 -0.91
C PRO A 373 -11.18 -4.51 -0.87
N LEU A 374 -10.49 -5.22 0.03
CA LEU A 374 -9.03 -5.17 0.13
C LEU A 374 -8.41 -5.99 -1.02
N VAL A 375 -8.34 -5.37 -2.20
CA VAL A 375 -7.92 -6.02 -3.45
C VAL A 375 -6.46 -6.44 -3.36
N ARG A 376 -6.22 -7.75 -3.55
CA ARG A 376 -4.87 -8.33 -3.56
C ARG A 376 -4.06 -8.02 -2.29
N SER A 377 -4.69 -8.08 -1.12
CA SER A 377 -3.99 -8.03 0.17
C SER A 377 -3.08 -9.25 0.38
N GLY A 378 -2.26 -9.23 1.44
CA GLY A 378 -1.28 -10.28 1.73
C GLY A 378 -0.07 -10.28 0.80
N ARG A 379 0.32 -9.13 0.23
CA ARG A 379 1.52 -9.07 -0.63
C ARG A 379 2.82 -9.05 0.15
N ALA A 380 2.78 -8.67 1.42
CA ALA A 380 3.94 -8.71 2.30
C ALA A 380 3.63 -9.54 3.54
N TYR A 381 4.69 -9.94 4.25
CA TYR A 381 4.61 -10.71 5.48
C TYR A 381 5.50 -10.07 6.54
N TYR A 382 5.09 -10.26 7.78
CA TYR A 382 5.93 -10.21 8.96
C TYR A 382 5.41 -11.28 9.93
N PRO A 383 6.30 -12.00 10.63
CA PRO A 383 5.90 -13.03 11.56
C PRO A 383 5.28 -12.39 12.81
N PRO A 384 4.47 -13.14 13.58
CA PRO A 384 3.89 -12.65 14.83
C PRO A 384 4.97 -12.32 15.88
N ALA A 385 4.60 -11.62 16.95
CA ALA A 385 5.56 -11.03 17.89
C ALA A 385 6.43 -12.07 18.63
N GLU A 386 5.90 -13.28 18.80
CA GLU A 386 6.53 -14.40 19.51
C GLU A 386 7.59 -15.11 18.64
N ALA A 387 7.60 -14.85 17.33
CA ALA A 387 8.53 -15.48 16.42
C ALA A 387 9.93 -14.85 16.48
N SER A 388 10.96 -15.70 16.58
CA SER A 388 12.37 -15.29 16.58
C SER A 388 12.98 -15.17 15.18
N SER A 389 12.29 -15.66 14.15
CA SER A 389 12.71 -15.60 12.75
C SER A 389 11.49 -15.62 11.80
N GLY A 390 11.73 -15.33 10.52
CA GLY A 390 10.69 -15.27 9.49
C GLY A 390 10.86 -14.06 8.59
N TRP A 391 10.30 -14.16 7.37
CA TRP A 391 10.38 -13.08 6.40
C TRP A 391 9.77 -11.78 6.94
N GLY A 392 10.48 -10.66 6.86
CA GLY A 392 9.96 -9.37 7.30
C GLY A 392 9.97 -9.14 8.82
N ILE A 393 10.72 -9.92 9.61
CA ILE A 393 10.78 -9.78 11.08
C ILE A 393 11.06 -8.35 11.55
N GLY A 394 12.04 -7.68 10.97
CA GLY A 394 12.38 -6.28 11.27
C GLY A 394 11.26 -5.31 10.92
N ALA A 395 10.53 -5.55 9.82
CA ALA A 395 9.38 -4.73 9.45
C ALA A 395 8.25 -4.86 10.49
N GLY A 396 7.96 -6.09 10.93
CA GLY A 396 6.97 -6.34 11.98
C GLY A 396 7.29 -5.60 13.28
N TRP A 397 8.56 -5.63 13.72
CA TRP A 397 8.98 -4.91 14.92
C TRP A 397 8.91 -3.39 14.79
N VAL A 398 9.27 -2.82 13.64
CA VAL A 398 9.09 -1.38 13.38
C VAL A 398 7.60 -1.01 13.42
N LEU A 399 6.73 -1.79 12.78
CA LEU A 399 5.28 -1.55 12.81
C LEU A 399 4.73 -1.62 14.24
N ARG A 400 5.11 -2.64 15.03
CA ARG A 400 4.72 -2.75 16.45
C ARG A 400 5.16 -1.54 17.27
N ALA A 401 6.40 -1.09 17.09
CA ALA A 401 6.90 0.08 17.78
C ALA A 401 6.09 1.34 17.42
N MET A 402 5.76 1.53 16.14
CA MET A 402 4.97 2.67 15.66
C MET A 402 3.55 2.66 16.24
N PHE A 403 2.84 1.54 16.15
CA PHE A 403 1.48 1.42 16.69
C PHE A 403 1.49 1.50 18.22
N GLY A 404 2.45 0.87 18.89
CA GLY A 404 2.61 0.96 20.33
C GLY A 404 2.89 2.39 20.81
N PHE A 405 3.57 3.23 20.01
CA PHE A 405 3.74 4.65 20.32
C PHE A 405 2.44 5.45 20.07
N ALA A 406 1.74 5.17 18.96
CA ALA A 406 0.46 5.81 18.65
C ALA A 406 -0.61 5.52 19.71
N ASN A 407 -0.74 4.27 20.14
CA ASN A 407 -1.69 3.84 21.16
C ASN A 407 -1.35 4.37 22.57
N ARG A 408 -0.10 4.79 22.83
CA ARG A 408 0.25 5.46 24.09
C ARG A 408 -0.11 6.95 24.08
N LEU A 409 -0.05 7.59 22.91
CA LEU A 409 -0.30 9.03 22.77
C LEU A 409 -1.75 9.37 22.44
N GLY A 410 -2.51 8.43 21.89
CA GLY A 410 -3.95 8.50 21.72
C GLY A 410 -4.68 7.39 22.49
N ASN A 411 -6.01 7.38 22.47
CA ASN A 411 -6.82 6.28 23.03
C ASN A 411 -7.03 5.15 21.99
N GLY A 412 -5.99 4.82 21.22
CA GLY A 412 -6.06 3.82 20.14
C GLY A 412 -5.85 2.39 20.64
N THR A 413 -6.50 1.42 20.00
CA THR A 413 -6.34 -0.03 20.28
C THR A 413 -5.83 -0.83 19.08
N SER A 414 -5.59 -0.20 17.93
CA SER A 414 -5.18 -0.87 16.69
C SER A 414 -3.80 -1.53 16.85
N ASN A 415 -3.63 -2.70 16.24
CA ASN A 415 -2.38 -3.47 16.36
C ASN A 415 -2.02 -4.10 15.00
N PRO A 416 -0.76 -4.01 14.52
CA PRO A 416 -0.35 -4.70 13.31
C PRO A 416 -0.51 -6.24 13.38
N ASP A 417 -0.66 -6.82 14.57
CA ASP A 417 -0.90 -8.25 14.78
C ASP A 417 -2.33 -8.55 15.27
N GLU A 418 -3.28 -7.63 15.10
CA GLU A 418 -4.67 -7.94 15.42
C GLU A 418 -5.19 -9.14 14.60
N PRO A 419 -6.10 -9.96 15.16
CA PRO A 419 -6.58 -11.18 14.50
C PRO A 419 -7.13 -10.97 13.08
N PHE A 420 -7.76 -9.83 12.81
CA PHE A 420 -8.18 -9.44 11.46
C PHE A 420 -6.99 -9.33 10.49
N VAL A 421 -5.98 -8.53 10.82
CA VAL A 421 -4.77 -8.35 10.00
C VAL A 421 -4.02 -9.68 9.83
N ARG A 422 -3.89 -10.46 10.91
CA ARG A 422 -3.29 -11.79 10.82
C ARG A 422 -4.03 -12.71 9.86
N SER A 423 -5.36 -12.67 9.86
CA SER A 423 -6.15 -13.47 8.92
C SER A 423 -5.75 -13.19 7.46
N LEU A 424 -5.54 -11.92 7.09
CA LEU A 424 -5.12 -11.50 5.75
C LEU A 424 -3.70 -11.97 5.42
N ILE A 425 -2.76 -11.77 6.35
CA ILE A 425 -1.34 -12.03 6.12
C ILE A 425 -1.05 -13.54 6.14
N ASP A 426 -1.67 -14.32 7.04
CA ASP A 426 -1.44 -15.77 7.15
C ASP A 426 -2.12 -16.57 6.04
N ASN A 427 -3.25 -16.08 5.52
CA ASN A 427 -3.97 -16.70 4.39
C ASN A 427 -3.77 -15.91 3.09
N ALA A 428 -2.60 -15.26 2.94
CA ALA A 428 -2.30 -14.37 1.84
C ALA A 428 -2.59 -14.96 0.45
N PRO A 429 -2.28 -16.23 0.12
CA PRO A 429 -2.61 -16.80 -1.19
C PRO A 429 -4.09 -16.67 -1.56
N PHE A 430 -5.01 -16.92 -0.63
CA PHE A 430 -6.44 -16.75 -0.87
C PHE A 430 -6.78 -15.28 -1.14
N TYR A 431 -6.41 -14.36 -0.25
CA TYR A 431 -6.81 -12.96 -0.40
C TYR A 431 -6.11 -12.23 -1.54
N ARG A 432 -4.91 -12.68 -1.91
CA ARG A 432 -4.13 -12.15 -3.02
C ARG A 432 -4.69 -12.55 -4.38
N TYR A 433 -5.24 -13.77 -4.50
CA TYR A 433 -5.55 -14.37 -5.80
C TYR A 433 -7.01 -14.73 -6.01
N GLN A 434 -7.80 -14.90 -4.95
CA GLN A 434 -9.17 -15.38 -5.04
C GLN A 434 -10.23 -14.36 -4.61
N THR A 435 -9.87 -13.27 -3.92
CA THR A 435 -10.84 -12.25 -3.46
C THR A 435 -11.74 -11.75 -4.60
N MET A 436 -11.19 -11.48 -5.78
CA MET A 436 -11.91 -10.92 -6.92
C MET A 436 -12.29 -11.97 -7.98
N CYS A 437 -12.50 -13.21 -7.54
CA CYS A 437 -12.89 -14.34 -8.39
C CYS A 437 -14.35 -14.71 -8.20
N PRO A 438 -15.02 -15.18 -9.28
CA PRO A 438 -16.41 -15.61 -9.18
C PRO A 438 -16.54 -16.81 -8.24
N VAL A 439 -17.64 -16.83 -7.50
CA VAL A 439 -18.07 -17.99 -6.70
C VAL A 439 -19.24 -18.64 -7.43
N PRO A 440 -19.20 -19.95 -7.72
CA PRO A 440 -20.31 -20.64 -8.37
C PRO A 440 -21.64 -20.40 -7.65
N GLY A 441 -22.69 -20.05 -8.39
CA GLY A 441 -24.03 -19.79 -7.84
C GLY A 441 -24.22 -18.43 -7.15
N VAL A 442 -23.19 -17.57 -7.11
CA VAL A 442 -23.27 -16.25 -6.47
C VAL A 442 -22.97 -15.15 -7.50
N ARG A 443 -23.91 -14.23 -7.69
CA ARG A 443 -23.69 -13.02 -8.49
C ARG A 443 -22.82 -12.05 -7.69
N MET A 444 -21.68 -11.66 -8.24
CA MET A 444 -20.71 -10.82 -7.54
C MET A 444 -20.46 -9.52 -8.29
N ILE A 445 -20.25 -8.43 -7.56
CA ILE A 445 -19.80 -7.14 -8.10
C ILE A 445 -18.94 -6.42 -7.06
N ALA A 446 -17.96 -5.64 -7.52
CA ALA A 446 -17.16 -4.79 -6.64
C ALA A 446 -17.21 -3.32 -7.04
N PHE A 447 -17.39 -2.45 -6.04
CA PHE A 447 -17.29 -1.00 -6.15
C PHE A 447 -15.90 -0.59 -5.68
N LEU A 448 -15.07 -0.13 -6.61
CA LEU A 448 -13.65 0.15 -6.38
C LEU A 448 -13.39 1.66 -6.34
N PRO A 449 -12.76 2.20 -5.28
CA PRO A 449 -12.48 3.62 -5.22
C PRO A 449 -11.29 3.93 -6.11
N THR A 450 -11.23 5.12 -6.70
CA THR A 450 -10.07 5.54 -7.50
C THR A 450 -8.77 5.45 -6.71
N VAL A 451 -8.76 5.65 -5.38
CA VAL A 451 -7.51 5.44 -4.61
C VAL A 451 -7.02 3.99 -4.57
N SER A 452 -7.89 3.01 -4.78
CA SER A 452 -7.48 1.61 -4.90
C SER A 452 -6.72 1.32 -6.18
N SER A 453 -6.78 2.22 -7.17
CA SER A 453 -5.95 2.05 -8.36
C SER A 453 -4.47 2.20 -8.01
N VAL A 454 -4.07 3.10 -7.10
CA VAL A 454 -2.64 3.29 -6.79
C VAL A 454 -2.09 2.22 -5.85
N GLU A 455 -2.94 1.56 -5.06
CA GLU A 455 -2.55 0.50 -4.14
C GLU A 455 -2.47 -0.87 -4.80
N ALA A 456 -3.36 -1.14 -5.77
CA ALA A 456 -3.40 -2.41 -6.49
C ALA A 456 -2.22 -2.49 -7.48
N PRO A 457 -1.46 -3.59 -7.52
CA PRO A 457 -0.46 -3.75 -8.56
C PRO A 457 -1.13 -3.80 -9.93
N PRO A 458 -0.55 -3.17 -10.96
CA PRO A 458 -1.17 -3.16 -12.28
C PRO A 458 -1.26 -4.56 -12.91
N GLY A 459 -2.23 -4.71 -13.81
CA GLY A 459 -2.57 -5.97 -14.47
C GLY A 459 -3.98 -6.45 -14.10
N PRO A 460 -4.41 -7.63 -14.58
CA PRO A 460 -5.73 -8.17 -14.26
C PRO A 460 -5.88 -8.35 -12.75
N PHE A 461 -6.87 -7.69 -12.16
CA PHE A 461 -7.15 -7.73 -10.73
C PHE A 461 -8.53 -8.29 -10.39
N THR A 462 -9.37 -8.55 -11.39
CA THR A 462 -10.74 -9.04 -11.20
C THR A 462 -11.19 -9.99 -12.31
N ARG A 463 -12.04 -10.97 -11.96
CA ARG A 463 -12.86 -11.75 -12.90
C ARG A 463 -14.36 -11.61 -12.61
N ILE A 464 -14.72 -10.67 -11.75
CA ILE A 464 -16.09 -10.24 -11.47
C ILE A 464 -16.29 -8.82 -12.01
N PRO A 465 -17.51 -8.43 -12.37
CA PRO A 465 -17.80 -7.06 -12.79
C PRO A 465 -17.42 -6.03 -11.72
N VAL A 466 -17.03 -4.83 -12.18
CA VAL A 466 -16.60 -3.74 -11.30
C VAL A 466 -17.31 -2.43 -11.63
N VAL A 467 -17.51 -1.60 -10.62
CA VAL A 467 -17.93 -0.20 -10.77
C VAL A 467 -16.85 0.66 -10.13
N GLU A 468 -16.11 1.39 -10.94
CA GLU A 468 -15.01 2.23 -10.46
C GLU A 468 -15.49 3.64 -10.14
N VAL A 469 -15.32 4.05 -8.88
CA VAL A 469 -15.94 5.25 -8.31
C VAL A 469 -14.86 6.26 -7.93
N PRO A 470 -15.02 7.55 -8.29
CA PRO A 470 -14.12 8.61 -7.85
C PRO A 470 -14.31 8.89 -6.35
N ALA A 471 -13.58 8.16 -5.52
CA ALA A 471 -13.68 8.18 -4.07
C ALA A 471 -12.36 7.79 -3.40
N LEU A 472 -12.24 8.12 -2.10
CA LEU A 472 -11.28 7.53 -1.18
C LEU A 472 -11.81 6.18 -0.66
N HIS A 473 -10.96 5.42 0.05
CA HIS A 473 -11.37 4.19 0.73
C HIS A 473 -12.57 4.46 1.66
N ALA A 474 -13.61 3.60 1.61
CA ALA A 474 -14.88 3.77 2.33
C ALA A 474 -15.68 5.08 2.02
N GLY A 475 -15.24 5.89 1.04
CA GLY A 475 -15.90 7.15 0.65
C GLY A 475 -17.13 7.02 -0.25
N PHE A 476 -17.86 5.90 -0.17
CA PHE A 476 -18.97 5.52 -1.08
C PHE A 476 -20.32 6.00 -0.59
N LEU A 477 -20.44 6.24 0.71
CA LEU A 477 -21.71 6.31 1.40
C LEU A 477 -22.34 7.70 1.27
N GLY A 478 -23.64 7.73 1.00
CA GLY A 478 -24.42 8.97 0.80
C GLY A 478 -24.52 9.44 -0.65
N ARG A 479 -23.87 8.79 -1.63
CA ARG A 479 -24.00 9.14 -3.04
C ARG A 479 -25.17 8.40 -3.68
N ARG A 480 -26.21 9.13 -4.10
CA ARG A 480 -27.42 8.57 -4.75
C ARG A 480 -27.08 7.62 -5.90
N MET A 481 -26.14 8.00 -6.76
CA MET A 481 -25.67 7.17 -7.86
C MET A 481 -25.26 5.76 -7.43
N ILE A 482 -24.49 5.61 -6.34
CA ILE A 482 -24.02 4.29 -5.89
C ILE A 482 -25.18 3.47 -5.32
N ALA A 483 -26.13 4.13 -4.66
CA ALA A 483 -27.34 3.48 -4.18
C ALA A 483 -28.20 2.96 -5.35
N ASP A 484 -28.31 3.72 -6.44
CA ASP A 484 -29.05 3.32 -7.64
C ASP A 484 -28.40 2.10 -8.32
N GLU A 485 -27.08 2.10 -8.49
CA GLU A 485 -26.34 0.94 -9.01
C GLU A 485 -26.51 -0.30 -8.10
N MET A 486 -26.41 -0.11 -6.79
CA MET A 486 -26.61 -1.17 -5.81
C MET A 486 -28.00 -1.80 -5.93
N ILE A 487 -29.06 -0.98 -5.99
CA ILE A 487 -30.44 -1.46 -6.18
C ILE A 487 -30.62 -2.11 -7.56
N GLY A 488 -30.02 -1.55 -8.61
CA GLY A 488 -30.04 -2.11 -9.96
C GLY A 488 -29.46 -3.53 -9.98
N PHE A 489 -28.28 -3.72 -9.41
CA PHE A 489 -27.64 -5.04 -9.32
C PHE A 489 -28.48 -6.03 -8.52
N LEU A 490 -28.97 -5.61 -7.35
CA LEU A 490 -29.85 -6.41 -6.49
C LEU A 490 -31.17 -6.78 -7.19
N SER A 491 -31.65 -5.95 -8.12
CA SER A 491 -32.85 -6.21 -8.93
C SER A 491 -32.58 -7.02 -10.20
N GLY A 492 -31.34 -7.48 -10.43
CA GLY A 492 -31.01 -8.35 -11.55
C GLY A 492 -30.21 -7.69 -12.69
N GLN A 493 -29.91 -6.39 -12.62
CA GLN A 493 -29.11 -5.74 -13.65
C GLN A 493 -27.67 -6.27 -13.64
N ASN A 494 -27.10 -6.42 -14.84
CA ASN A 494 -25.67 -6.68 -15.01
C ASN A 494 -24.96 -5.35 -15.17
N LEU A 495 -24.11 -5.02 -14.20
CA LEU A 495 -23.37 -3.76 -14.16
C LEU A 495 -21.89 -4.06 -14.32
N ASP A 496 -21.25 -3.35 -15.23
CA ASP A 496 -19.79 -3.30 -15.37
C ASP A 496 -19.43 -1.90 -15.88
N LYS A 497 -18.81 -1.09 -15.03
CA LYS A 497 -18.46 0.32 -15.28
C LYS A 497 -17.00 0.59 -14.92
N PRO A 498 -16.04 -0.04 -15.63
CA PRO A 498 -14.62 0.27 -15.50
C PRO A 498 -14.32 1.66 -16.07
N ARG A 499 -13.26 2.30 -15.57
CA ARG A 499 -12.78 3.62 -15.96
C ARG A 499 -11.36 3.51 -16.50
N THR A 500 -11.12 4.17 -17.63
CA THR A 500 -9.85 4.11 -18.35
C THR A 500 -8.64 4.59 -17.53
N GLU A 501 -8.84 5.61 -16.70
CA GLU A 501 -7.83 6.21 -15.84
C GLU A 501 -7.40 5.28 -14.71
N TYR A 502 -8.21 4.30 -14.31
CA TYR A 502 -7.87 3.39 -13.22
C TYR A 502 -6.61 2.57 -13.55
N GLY A 503 -6.55 2.02 -14.77
CA GLY A 503 -5.35 1.31 -15.23
C GLY A 503 -4.13 2.22 -15.39
N VAL A 504 -4.32 3.50 -15.75
CA VAL A 504 -3.23 4.49 -15.81
C VAL A 504 -2.68 4.76 -14.41
N LEU A 505 -3.55 5.01 -13.43
CA LEU A 505 -3.17 5.27 -12.05
C LEU A 505 -2.53 4.04 -11.39
N GLN A 506 -2.96 2.81 -11.72
CA GLN A 506 -2.25 1.59 -11.31
C GLN A 506 -0.80 1.58 -11.76
N ARG A 507 -0.57 1.87 -13.05
CA ARG A 507 0.79 1.91 -13.62
C ARG A 507 1.66 2.97 -12.95
N LEU A 508 1.13 4.18 -12.77
CA LEU A 508 1.85 5.26 -12.08
C LEU A 508 2.12 4.95 -10.61
N GLY A 509 1.18 4.27 -9.94
CA GLY A 509 1.30 3.83 -8.55
C GLY A 509 2.31 2.68 -8.34
N ALA A 510 2.64 1.91 -9.36
CA ALA A 510 3.47 0.70 -9.26
C ALA A 510 4.87 0.98 -8.69
N ALA A 511 5.44 2.15 -8.98
CA ALA A 511 6.72 2.62 -8.44
C ALA A 511 6.71 2.74 -6.90
N TRP A 512 5.54 2.91 -6.29
CA TRP A 512 5.45 3.29 -4.89
C TRP A 512 5.07 2.15 -3.96
N GLN A 513 4.77 0.98 -4.51
CA GLN A 513 4.38 -0.21 -3.74
C GLN A 513 5.63 -0.94 -3.22
N ALA A 514 5.55 -1.56 -2.04
CA ALA A 514 6.60 -2.48 -1.59
C ALA A 514 6.62 -3.72 -2.51
N PRO A 515 7.81 -4.29 -2.80
CA PRO A 515 7.90 -5.49 -3.62
C PRO A 515 7.11 -6.63 -2.94
N PRO A 516 6.29 -7.41 -3.67
CA PRO A 516 5.50 -8.44 -3.04
C PRO A 516 6.38 -9.63 -2.66
N LEU A 517 6.28 -10.10 -1.42
CA LEU A 517 6.89 -11.37 -1.02
C LEU A 517 6.30 -12.50 -1.85
N THR A 518 7.18 -13.36 -2.33
CA THR A 518 6.82 -14.54 -3.09
C THR A 518 6.11 -15.58 -2.22
N VAL A 519 4.97 -16.10 -2.71
CA VAL A 519 4.18 -17.12 -1.99
C VAL A 519 4.95 -18.41 -1.71
N THR A 520 5.88 -18.78 -2.58
CA THR A 520 6.68 -20.00 -2.42
C THR A 520 7.87 -19.83 -1.47
N LEU A 521 8.26 -18.61 -1.09
CA LEU A 521 9.38 -18.38 -0.19
C LEU A 521 8.96 -18.43 1.28
N ASN A 522 7.72 -18.05 1.58
CA ASN A 522 7.22 -18.00 2.94
C ASN A 522 6.69 -19.37 3.40
N PRO A 523 7.25 -19.97 4.47
CA PRO A 523 6.74 -21.22 5.02
C PRO A 523 5.25 -21.18 5.38
N ALA A 524 4.73 -20.02 5.82
CA ALA A 524 3.31 -19.85 6.16
C ALA A 524 2.37 -20.05 4.95
N TRP A 525 2.88 -19.86 3.72
CA TRP A 525 2.06 -19.83 2.51
C TRP A 525 2.35 -20.97 1.54
N ARG A 526 3.57 -21.54 1.56
CA ARG A 526 4.01 -22.54 0.59
C ARG A 526 3.06 -23.75 0.52
N GLY A 527 2.46 -24.15 1.64
CA GLY A 527 1.50 -25.26 1.70
C GLY A 527 0.09 -24.93 1.17
N GLN A 528 -0.21 -23.65 0.93
CA GLN A 528 -1.51 -23.16 0.44
C GLN A 528 -1.55 -22.96 -1.09
N VAL A 529 -0.45 -23.28 -1.79
CA VAL A 529 -0.36 -23.16 -3.25
C VAL A 529 0.05 -24.50 -3.87
N PRO A 530 -0.40 -24.81 -5.10
CA PRO A 530 -0.04 -26.06 -5.77
C PRO A 530 1.48 -26.26 -5.89
N PRO A 531 1.99 -27.50 -5.78
CA PRO A 531 3.38 -27.83 -6.07
C PRO A 531 3.80 -27.36 -7.47
N GLY A 532 5.05 -26.91 -7.62
CA GLY A 532 5.56 -26.40 -8.90
C GLY A 532 5.14 -24.96 -9.24
N THR A 533 4.38 -24.28 -8.37
CA THR A 533 4.15 -22.84 -8.47
C THR A 533 5.49 -22.11 -8.60
N LYS A 534 5.69 -21.32 -9.67
CA LYS A 534 6.95 -20.59 -9.82
C LYS A 534 7.03 -19.45 -8.77
N PRO A 535 8.22 -19.16 -8.22
CA PRO A 535 8.41 -18.13 -7.19
C PRO A 535 7.98 -16.72 -7.64
N PHE A 536 8.12 -16.43 -8.92
CA PHE A 536 7.92 -15.10 -9.45
C PHE A 536 6.94 -15.19 -10.64
N LEU A 537 5.63 -15.23 -10.35
CA LEU A 537 4.59 -15.33 -11.38
C LEU A 537 3.82 -14.03 -11.58
N GLN A 538 3.64 -13.67 -12.86
CA GLN A 538 2.97 -12.47 -13.36
C GLN A 538 1.45 -12.42 -13.11
N SER A 539 0.74 -13.56 -13.06
CA SER A 539 -0.72 -13.53 -12.85
C SER A 539 -1.26 -14.88 -12.36
N GLN A 540 -1.55 -14.98 -11.07
CA GLN A 540 -2.24 -16.13 -10.47
C GLN A 540 -3.72 -15.82 -10.16
N LEU A 541 -4.30 -14.79 -10.80
CA LEU A 541 -5.68 -14.40 -10.53
C LEU A 541 -6.63 -15.55 -10.84
N CYS A 542 -7.36 -15.99 -9.82
CA CYS A 542 -8.26 -17.14 -9.82
C CYS A 542 -7.59 -18.48 -10.12
N ALA A 543 -6.28 -18.61 -9.90
CA ALA A 543 -5.65 -19.92 -9.84
C ALA A 543 -6.13 -20.67 -8.57
N PRO A 544 -6.17 -22.01 -8.61
CA PRO A 544 -6.45 -22.81 -7.42
C PRO A 544 -5.48 -22.50 -6.28
N VAL A 545 -6.01 -22.40 -5.06
CA VAL A 545 -5.26 -22.40 -3.79
C VAL A 545 -5.75 -23.61 -3.00
N SER A 546 -4.87 -24.26 -2.23
CA SER A 546 -5.20 -25.46 -1.46
C SER A 546 -5.96 -25.17 -0.17
#